data_AF-A0A941Z2K6-F1
#
_entry.id   AF-A0A941Z2K6-F1
#
_cell.length_a   1.000
_cell.length_b   1.000
_cell.length_c   1.000
_cell.angle_alpha   90.00
_cell.angle_beta   90.00
_cell.angle_gamma   90.00
#
_symmetry.space_group_name_H-M   'P 1'
#
loop_
_entity.id
_entity.type
_entity.pdbx_description
1 polymer ?
#
loop_
_entity_poly.entity_id
_entity_poly.type
_entity_poly.pdbx_seq_one_letter_code
_entity_poly.pdbx_strand_id
1 'polypeptide(L)'
;MLRLITPAAAALAAIAACATPAEAPTLATMIDAAKADAARRLPAAAGALELVQAQAVTWSDGALGCPEPGRAYTQALVPGWQIRLRAGTEVLDYHASRGGALLLCPPGRAVLPPAGARY
;
A
#
# COMPACT_ATOMS: atom_id res chain seq x y z
N MET A 1 15.95 -51.11 51.12
CA MET A 1 14.80 -50.23 50.81
C MET A 1 15.32 -48.84 50.55
N LEU A 2 15.44 -48.40 49.29
CA LEU A 2 15.87 -47.04 48.94
C LEU A 2 14.81 -46.41 48.03
N ARG A 3 14.27 -45.27 48.47
CA ARG A 3 13.12 -44.57 47.89
C ARG A 3 13.51 -43.80 46.62
N LEU A 4 12.60 -43.82 45.64
CA LEU A 4 12.56 -42.95 44.46
C LEU A 4 12.55 -41.48 44.83
N ILE A 5 13.28 -40.64 44.10
CA ILE A 5 12.89 -39.23 43.88
C ILE A 5 13.36 -38.78 42.49
N THR A 6 12.42 -38.64 41.56
CA THR A 6 12.60 -37.98 40.27
C THR A 6 12.36 -36.48 40.45
N PRO A 7 13.27 -35.57 40.08
CA PRO A 7 12.86 -34.19 39.89
C PRO A 7 12.32 -34.00 38.47
N ALA A 8 11.10 -33.49 38.42
CA ALA A 8 10.44 -32.99 37.22
C ALA A 8 11.22 -31.81 36.65
N ALA A 9 11.68 -31.91 35.41
CA ALA A 9 12.15 -30.77 34.65
C ALA A 9 10.94 -30.07 34.03
N ALA A 10 10.76 -28.81 34.40
CA ALA A 10 9.68 -27.92 34.01
C ALA A 10 9.53 -27.83 32.48
N ALA A 11 8.28 -27.88 32.01
CA ALA A 11 7.92 -27.63 30.64
C ALA A 11 8.33 -26.21 30.22
N LEU A 12 9.19 -26.10 29.21
CA LEU A 12 9.47 -24.84 28.54
C LEU A 12 8.26 -24.49 27.65
N ALA A 13 7.42 -23.57 28.09
CA ALA A 13 6.50 -22.86 27.21
C ALA A 13 7.03 -21.44 27.00
N ALA A 14 7.70 -21.21 25.89
CA ALA A 14 7.81 -19.89 25.27
C ALA A 14 7.35 -20.05 23.83
N ILE A 15 6.08 -19.72 23.63
CA ILE A 15 5.38 -19.65 22.35
C ILE A 15 6.14 -18.62 21.50
N ALA A 16 6.95 -19.10 20.55
CA ALA A 16 7.31 -18.26 19.41
C ALA A 16 5.99 -18.03 18.66
N ALA A 17 5.36 -16.87 18.91
CA ALA A 17 4.35 -16.36 18.02
C ALA A 17 5.05 -16.19 16.68
N CYS A 18 4.90 -17.19 15.81
CA CYS A 18 5.33 -17.12 14.43
C CYS A 18 4.68 -15.84 13.90
N ALA A 19 5.48 -14.79 13.69
CA ALA A 19 5.00 -13.60 13.03
C ALA A 19 4.51 -14.08 11.67
N THR A 20 3.20 -14.03 11.45
CA THR A 20 2.63 -14.31 10.13
C THR A 20 3.33 -13.40 9.14
N PRO A 21 3.78 -13.91 7.97
CA PRO A 21 4.26 -13.04 6.92
C PRO A 21 3.17 -12.01 6.67
N ALA A 22 3.53 -10.71 6.70
CA ALA A 22 2.60 -9.68 6.31
C ALA A 22 2.19 -9.97 4.86
N GLU A 23 0.88 -10.21 4.65
CA GLU A 23 0.32 -10.45 3.32
C GLU A 23 0.74 -9.30 2.40
N ALA A 24 1.20 -9.62 1.20
CA ALA A 24 1.59 -8.59 0.24
C ALA A 24 0.36 -7.70 -0.07
N PRO A 25 0.55 -6.38 -0.26
CA PRO A 25 -0.52 -5.49 -0.67
C PRO A 25 -1.23 -6.00 -1.92
N THR A 26 -2.56 -5.90 -1.94
CA THR A 26 -3.40 -6.20 -3.09
C THR A 26 -4.02 -4.92 -3.61
N LEU A 27 -4.58 -4.93 -4.83
CA LEU A 27 -5.30 -3.76 -5.33
C LEU A 27 -6.45 -3.37 -4.40
N ALA A 28 -7.18 -4.34 -3.84
CA ALA A 28 -8.28 -4.09 -2.93
C ALA A 28 -7.81 -3.38 -1.65
N THR A 29 -6.73 -3.86 -1.02
CA THR A 29 -6.21 -3.23 0.19
C THR A 29 -5.64 -1.83 -0.09
N MET A 30 -5.09 -1.59 -1.28
CA MET A 30 -4.63 -0.25 -1.67
C MET A 30 -5.78 0.71 -2.00
N ILE A 31 -6.90 0.22 -2.55
CA ILE A 31 -8.12 1.02 -2.73
C ILE A 31 -8.68 1.44 -1.37
N ASP A 32 -8.74 0.51 -0.41
CA ASP A 32 -9.22 0.80 0.94
C ASP A 32 -8.31 1.80 1.66
N ALA A 33 -6.99 1.64 1.52
CA ALA A 33 -6.01 2.59 2.05
C ALA A 33 -6.16 3.99 1.42
N ALA A 34 -6.39 4.08 0.10
CA ALA A 34 -6.65 5.33 -0.60
C ALA A 34 -7.95 5.99 -0.13
N LYS A 35 -9.03 5.23 0.03
CA LYS A 35 -10.30 5.74 0.57
C LYS A 35 -10.16 6.24 2.00
N ALA A 36 -9.44 5.50 2.84
CA ALA A 36 -9.18 5.90 4.22
C ALA A 36 -8.35 7.20 4.27
N ASP A 37 -7.34 7.35 3.40
CA ASP A 37 -6.58 8.58 3.29
C ASP A 37 -7.41 9.76 2.77
N ALA A 38 -8.22 9.54 1.73
CA ALA A 38 -9.12 10.55 1.19
C ALA A 38 -10.13 11.03 2.24
N ALA A 39 -10.73 10.12 3.01
CA ALA A 39 -11.67 10.46 4.08
C ALA A 39 -11.03 11.28 5.20
N ARG A 40 -9.75 11.01 5.53
CA ARG A 40 -9.01 11.83 6.50
C ARG A 40 -8.71 13.23 5.98
N ARG A 41 -8.38 13.36 4.69
CA ARG A 41 -8.07 14.65 4.06
C ARG A 41 -9.31 15.49 3.81
N LEU A 42 -10.42 14.84 3.45
CA LEU A 42 -11.69 15.45 3.08
C LEU A 42 -12.84 14.83 3.91
N PRO A 43 -12.94 15.11 5.22
CA PRO A 43 -13.97 14.53 6.08
C PRO A 43 -15.39 14.77 5.56
N ALA A 44 -15.65 15.94 4.96
CA ALA A 44 -16.94 16.29 4.37
C ALA A 44 -17.34 15.40 3.17
N ALA A 45 -16.37 14.78 2.50
CA ALA A 45 -16.60 13.90 1.36
C ALA A 45 -16.48 12.41 1.70
N ALA A 46 -16.17 12.04 2.95
CA ALA A 46 -15.88 10.66 3.35
C ALA A 46 -17.02 9.67 3.00
N GLY A 47 -18.28 10.09 3.12
CA GLY A 47 -19.45 9.29 2.78
C GLY A 47 -19.81 9.25 1.29
N ALA A 48 -19.10 10.00 0.44
CA ALA A 48 -19.38 10.17 -0.99
C ALA A 48 -18.17 9.83 -1.88
N LEU A 49 -17.20 9.06 -1.37
CA LEU A 49 -16.04 8.63 -2.13
C LEU A 49 -16.41 7.54 -3.14
N GLU A 50 -16.26 7.82 -4.43
CA GLU A 50 -16.50 6.87 -5.51
C GLU A 50 -15.19 6.41 -6.14
N LEU A 51 -15.06 5.11 -6.41
CA LEU A 51 -13.93 4.60 -7.19
C LEU A 51 -14.20 4.84 -8.67
N VAL A 52 -13.40 5.68 -9.32
CA VAL A 52 -13.52 6.02 -10.74
C VAL A 52 -12.61 5.13 -11.59
N GLN A 53 -11.42 4.83 -11.09
CA GLN A 53 -10.46 3.99 -11.80
C GLN A 53 -9.58 3.24 -10.78
N ALA A 54 -9.27 1.99 -11.10
CA ALA A 54 -8.25 1.22 -10.43
C ALA A 54 -7.58 0.31 -11.46
N GLN A 55 -6.30 0.55 -11.73
CA GLN A 55 -5.57 -0.22 -12.74
C GLN A 55 -4.16 -0.57 -12.27
N ALA A 56 -3.71 -1.77 -12.64
CA ALA A 56 -2.33 -2.15 -12.47
C ALA A 56 -1.45 -1.40 -13.48
N VAL A 57 -0.32 -0.89 -13.01
CA VAL A 57 0.65 -0.15 -13.81
C VAL A 57 2.07 -0.53 -13.41
N THR A 58 3.05 -0.19 -14.25
CA THR A 58 4.46 -0.24 -13.90
C THR A 58 5.01 1.19 -14.00
N TRP A 59 5.43 1.74 -12.86
CA TRP A 59 6.03 3.07 -12.79
C TRP A 59 7.48 3.00 -13.29
N SER A 60 7.95 4.08 -13.91
CA SER A 60 9.30 4.17 -14.48
C SER A 60 10.40 4.17 -13.42
N ASP A 61 10.09 4.62 -12.21
CA ASP A 61 11.04 4.84 -11.13
C ASP A 61 10.35 4.82 -9.74
N GLY A 62 11.15 5.01 -8.70
CA GLY A 62 10.68 5.15 -7.32
C GLY A 62 9.84 6.40 -7.04
N ALA A 63 9.61 7.29 -8.01
CA ALA A 63 8.71 8.43 -7.84
C ALA A 63 7.24 8.01 -7.99
N LEU A 64 6.98 6.77 -8.42
CA LEU A 64 5.64 6.23 -8.66
C LEU A 64 4.83 7.13 -9.61
N GLY A 65 5.45 7.70 -10.63
CA GLY A 65 4.78 8.61 -11.57
C GLY A 65 4.35 9.95 -10.95
N CYS A 66 4.93 10.36 -9.82
CA CYS A 66 4.64 11.65 -9.18
C CYS A 66 5.92 12.36 -8.68
N PRO A 67 6.85 12.73 -9.58
CA PRO A 67 8.15 13.26 -9.19
C PRO A 67 8.05 14.64 -8.54
N GLU A 68 8.76 14.83 -7.43
CA GLU A 68 8.95 16.12 -6.79
C GLU A 68 10.17 16.85 -7.38
N PRO A 69 10.11 18.16 -7.63
CA PRO A 69 11.24 18.93 -8.11
C PRO A 69 12.47 18.80 -7.20
N GLY A 70 13.65 18.60 -7.80
CA GLY A 70 14.93 18.54 -7.09
C GLY A 70 15.16 17.26 -6.28
N ARG A 71 14.27 16.27 -6.36
CA ARG A 71 14.41 14.98 -5.68
C ARG A 71 14.97 13.92 -6.63
N ALA A 72 15.93 13.14 -6.14
CA ALA A 72 16.43 11.97 -6.84
C ALA A 72 15.60 10.73 -6.47
N TYR A 73 15.28 9.90 -7.47
CA TYR A 73 14.51 8.67 -7.33
C TYR A 73 15.26 7.48 -7.92
N THR A 74 14.98 6.28 -7.40
CA THR A 74 15.56 5.04 -7.91
C THR A 74 15.13 4.80 -9.36
N GLN A 75 16.08 4.44 -10.23
CA GLN A 75 15.81 4.20 -11.66
C GLN A 75 15.36 2.76 -11.94
N ALA A 76 14.53 2.20 -11.06
CA ALA A 76 14.02 0.84 -11.17
C ALA A 76 12.52 0.85 -11.47
N LEU A 77 12.08 -0.02 -12.38
CA LEU A 77 10.65 -0.20 -12.66
C LEU A 77 9.93 -0.67 -11.40
N VAL A 78 8.83 -0.01 -11.05
CA VAL A 78 8.05 -0.32 -9.86
C VAL A 78 6.64 -0.78 -10.23
N PRO A 79 6.33 -2.08 -10.11
CA PRO A 79 4.96 -2.57 -10.24
C PRO A 79 4.05 -1.97 -9.18
N GLY A 80 2.84 -1.58 -9.57
CA GLY A 80 1.94 -0.85 -8.71
C GLY A 80 0.54 -0.67 -9.27
N TRP A 81 -0.16 0.34 -8.75
CA TRP A 81 -1.52 0.68 -9.19
C TRP A 81 -1.74 2.19 -9.23
N GLN A 82 -2.52 2.63 -10.20
CA GLN A 82 -3.15 3.95 -10.18
C GLN A 82 -4.60 3.79 -9.73
N ILE A 83 -5.00 4.55 -8.71
CA ILE A 83 -6.32 4.53 -8.09
C ILE A 83 -6.88 5.95 -8.13
N ARG A 84 -8.02 6.16 -8.81
CA ARG A 84 -8.67 7.48 -8.89
C ARG A 84 -9.98 7.44 -8.12
N LEU A 85 -10.11 8.33 -7.14
CA LEU A 85 -11.30 8.47 -6.31
C LEU A 85 -11.98 9.80 -6.59
N ARG A 86 -13.29 9.81 -6.83
CA ARG A 86 -14.08 11.04 -6.88
C ARG A 86 -14.53 11.40 -5.47
N ALA A 87 -14.33 12.66 -5.10
CA ALA A 87 -14.76 13.27 -3.86
C ALA A 87 -15.55 14.55 -4.20
N GLY A 88 -16.87 14.41 -4.39
CA GLY A 88 -17.70 15.50 -4.90
C GLY A 88 -17.31 15.90 -6.34
N THR A 89 -16.83 17.12 -6.52
CA THR A 89 -16.41 17.66 -7.83
C THR A 89 -14.93 17.39 -8.15
N GLU A 90 -14.16 16.90 -7.19
CA GLU A 90 -12.72 16.64 -7.35
C GLU A 90 -12.45 15.16 -7.63
N VAL A 91 -11.36 14.89 -8.35
CA VAL A 91 -10.82 13.54 -8.53
C VAL A 91 -9.42 13.49 -7.93
N LEU A 92 -9.25 12.66 -6.91
CA LEU A 92 -8.00 12.37 -6.25
C LEU A 92 -7.27 11.25 -7.00
N ASP A 93 -6.00 11.47 -7.35
CA ASP A 93 -5.18 10.50 -8.07
C ASP A 93 -4.13 9.88 -7.13
N TYR A 94 -4.39 8.65 -6.70
CA TYR A 94 -3.52 7.89 -5.81
C TYR A 94 -2.63 6.95 -6.60
N HIS A 95 -1.33 7.01 -6.32
CA HIS A 95 -0.32 6.15 -6.92
C HIS A 95 0.24 5.21 -5.85
N ALA A 96 0.25 3.91 -6.15
CA ALA A 96 0.62 2.87 -5.23
C ALA A 96 1.70 1.95 -5.82
N SER A 97 2.52 1.36 -4.95
CA SER A 97 3.44 0.27 -5.31
C SER A 97 2.98 -1.05 -4.71
N ARG A 98 3.43 -2.18 -5.28
CA ARG A 98 3.26 -3.51 -4.67
C ARG A 98 4.07 -3.69 -3.38
N GLY A 99 5.02 -2.79 -3.10
CA GLY A 99 5.74 -2.72 -1.83
C GLY A 99 4.96 -2.00 -0.72
N GLY A 100 3.74 -1.51 -1.00
CA GLY A 100 2.85 -0.90 -0.01
C GLY A 100 2.96 0.64 0.09
N ALA A 101 3.86 1.27 -0.66
CA ALA A 101 3.84 2.73 -0.77
C ALA A 101 2.54 3.22 -1.42
N LEU A 102 1.96 4.28 -0.87
CA LEU A 102 0.75 4.95 -1.35
C LEU A 102 0.94 6.46 -1.22
N LEU A 103 0.67 7.21 -2.28
CA LEU A 103 0.70 8.67 -2.26
C LEU A 103 -0.47 9.26 -3.04
N LEU A 104 -0.95 10.42 -2.60
CA LEU A 104 -1.85 11.27 -3.38
C LEU A 104 -1.01 12.19 -4.26
N CYS A 105 -1.13 12.06 -5.58
CA CYS A 105 -0.43 12.93 -6.52
C CYS A 105 -1.26 14.20 -6.80
N PRO A 106 -0.72 15.41 -6.61
CA PRO A 106 -1.43 16.64 -6.88
C PRO A 106 -1.69 16.82 -8.39
N PRO A 107 -2.75 17.56 -8.75
CA PRO A 107 -3.03 17.90 -10.15
C PRO A 107 -1.80 18.51 -10.86
N GLY A 108 -1.57 18.09 -12.10
CA GLY A 108 -0.48 18.61 -12.94
C GLY A 108 0.89 17.96 -12.71
N ARG A 109 1.04 17.04 -11.75
CA ARG A 109 2.31 16.34 -11.48
C ARG A 109 2.32 14.85 -11.86
N ALA A 110 1.14 14.28 -12.12
CA ALA A 110 1.02 12.88 -12.50
C ALA A 110 1.65 12.64 -13.87
N VAL A 111 2.61 11.72 -13.92
CA VAL A 111 3.20 11.17 -15.14
C VAL A 111 2.74 9.72 -15.24
N LEU A 112 1.76 9.48 -16.11
CA LEU A 112 1.15 8.16 -16.26
C LEU A 112 1.94 7.31 -17.25
N PRO A 113 2.12 5.99 -16.96
CA PRO A 113 2.66 5.07 -17.95
C PRO A 113 1.81 5.06 -19.22
N PRO A 114 2.40 4.77 -20.39
CA PRO A 114 1.65 4.66 -21.64
C PRO A 114 0.51 3.65 -21.49
N ALA A 115 -0.67 4.00 -22.02
CA ALA A 115 -1.84 3.12 -21.95
C ALA A 115 -1.53 1.76 -22.60
N GLY A 116 -1.77 0.68 -21.86
CA GLY A 116 -1.55 -0.68 -22.36
C GLY A 116 -0.10 -1.18 -22.34
N ALA A 117 0.85 -0.41 -21.79
CA ALA A 117 2.21 -0.89 -21.60
C ALA A 117 2.23 -2.07 -20.61
N ARG A 118 2.54 -3.25 -21.14
CA ARG A 118 2.89 -4.45 -20.36
C ARG A 118 4.39 -4.64 -20.54
N TYR A 119 5.16 -4.37 -19.50
CA TYR A 119 6.60 -4.64 -19.44
C TYR A 119 6.84 -6.00 -18.81
#